data_AF-A0A936XZP4-F1
#
_entry.id   AF-A0A936XZP4-F1
#
_cell.length_a   1.000
_cell.length_b   1.000
_cell.length_c   1.000
_cell.angle_alpha   90.00
_cell.angle_beta   90.00
_cell.angle_gamma   90.00
#
_symmetry.space_group_name_H-M   'P 1'
#
loop_
_entity.id
_entity.type
_entity.pdbx_description
1 polymer ?
#
loop_
_entity_poly.entity_id
_entity_poly.type
_entity_poly.pdbx_seq_one_letter_code
_entity_poly.pdbx_strand_id
1 'polypeptide(L)'
;MKDDDLNDLPLWDDHEFDDEAEQGEEWKPDPTKAACKAMYQQWGTVMIVLKAAFDSLHEPAEEELMSKEMIDDHVAMIMSDAYELAVKIKGSEAGLYTIRMENAAIIRKNAQFIKISTNGFMLDGMMEPQHRLVIRDEIDKFRGLFKIWVASFKKDEFEDEWGLFV
;
A
#
# COMPACT_ATOMS: atom_id res chain seq x y z
N MET A 1 1.53 5.18 21.71
CA MET A 1 1.86 4.07 20.80
C MET A 1 1.64 2.81 21.61
N LYS A 2 0.81 1.85 21.16
CA LYS A 2 0.77 0.54 21.82
C LYS A 2 1.96 -0.24 21.27
N ASP A 3 2.84 -0.69 22.14
CA ASP A 3 4.15 -1.26 21.79
C ASP A 3 4.10 -2.59 20.99
N ASP A 4 2.90 -3.09 20.67
CA ASP A 4 2.65 -4.35 19.94
C ASP A 4 2.13 -4.16 18.50
N ASP A 5 1.96 -2.94 18.01
CA ASP A 5 1.49 -2.70 16.63
C ASP A 5 2.65 -2.72 15.63
N LEU A 6 2.92 -3.89 15.07
CA LEU A 6 4.05 -4.10 14.14
C LEU A 6 3.90 -3.37 12.80
N ASN A 7 2.71 -2.87 12.43
CA ASN A 7 2.48 -2.30 11.11
C ASN A 7 2.67 -0.76 11.04
N ASP A 8 2.79 -0.05 12.17
CA ASP A 8 2.82 1.43 12.33
C ASP A 8 1.71 2.23 11.61
N LEU A 9 0.76 1.56 10.96
CA LEU A 9 -0.37 2.22 10.32
C LEU A 9 -1.48 2.43 11.36
N PRO A 10 -2.22 3.55 11.29
CA PRO A 10 -3.43 3.70 12.09
C PRO A 10 -4.40 2.54 11.84
N LEU A 11 -5.09 2.08 12.88
CA LEU A 11 -6.16 1.10 12.70
C LEU A 11 -7.27 1.66 11.81
N TRP A 12 -7.90 0.78 11.04
CA TRP A 12 -9.11 1.14 10.31
C TRP A 12 -10.25 1.40 11.28
N ASP A 13 -10.84 2.59 11.19
CA ASP A 13 -12.05 2.96 11.93
C ASP A 13 -13.21 3.10 10.94
N ASP A 14 -14.26 2.30 11.12
CA ASP A 14 -15.42 2.33 10.22
C ASP A 14 -16.19 3.66 10.33
N HIS A 15 -16.08 4.34 11.47
CA HIS A 15 -16.76 5.61 11.78
C HIS A 15 -16.05 6.85 11.24
N GLU A 16 -14.79 6.73 10.81
CA GLU A 16 -14.01 7.84 10.25
C GLU A 16 -14.61 8.37 8.94
N PHE A 17 -15.43 7.55 8.28
CA PHE A 17 -16.02 7.81 6.98
C PHE A 17 -17.54 7.89 7.02
N ASP A 18 -18.14 8.08 8.20
CA ASP A 18 -19.59 8.22 8.32
C ASP A 18 -20.00 9.61 7.79
N ASP A 19 -20.73 9.63 6.66
CA ASP A 19 -21.34 10.85 6.14
C ASP A 19 -22.67 11.10 6.89
N GLU A 20 -22.82 12.29 7.46
CA GLU A 20 -24.07 12.70 8.12
C GLU A 20 -25.28 12.61 7.17
N ALA A 21 -25.05 12.77 5.85
CA ALA A 21 -26.06 12.65 4.82
C ALA A 21 -26.51 11.19 4.56
N GLU A 22 -25.70 10.20 4.95
CA GLU A 22 -25.98 8.76 4.77
C GLU A 22 -26.39 8.05 6.07
N GLN A 23 -26.62 8.80 7.17
CA GLN A 23 -27.06 8.24 8.46
C GLN A 23 -28.34 7.41 8.30
N GLY A 24 -28.28 6.14 8.73
CA GLY A 24 -29.37 5.18 8.63
C GLY A 24 -29.40 4.34 7.33
N GLU A 25 -28.48 4.59 6.38
CA GLU A 25 -28.28 3.74 5.20
C GLU A 25 -27.17 2.69 5.37
N GLU A 26 -26.55 2.62 6.55
CA GLU A 26 -25.45 1.69 6.91
C GLU A 26 -25.73 0.21 6.62
N TRP A 27 -27.00 -0.18 6.56
CA TRP A 27 -27.42 -1.54 6.23
C TRP A 27 -27.18 -1.91 4.76
N LYS A 28 -27.01 -0.92 3.87
CA LYS A 28 -26.77 -1.16 2.44
C LYS A 28 -25.34 -1.67 2.24
N PRO A 29 -25.14 -2.74 1.44
CA PRO A 29 -23.79 -3.19 1.11
C PRO A 29 -23.03 -2.11 0.34
N ASP A 30 -21.89 -1.68 0.88
CA ASP A 30 -20.89 -0.91 0.14
C ASP A 30 -19.69 -1.79 -0.22
N PRO A 31 -19.68 -2.38 -1.44
CA PRO A 31 -18.57 -3.21 -1.87
C PRO A 31 -17.27 -2.41 -2.04
N THR A 32 -17.34 -1.09 -2.24
CA THR A 32 -16.14 -0.24 -2.38
C THR A 32 -15.48 -0.04 -1.03
N LYS A 33 -16.23 0.40 -0.02
CA LYS A 33 -15.74 0.54 1.37
C LYS A 33 -15.22 -0.79 1.92
N ALA A 34 -15.95 -1.88 1.68
CA ALA A 34 -15.52 -3.22 2.08
C ALA A 34 -14.20 -3.65 1.41
N ALA A 35 -14.04 -3.41 0.11
CA ALA A 35 -12.81 -3.72 -0.61
C ALA A 35 -11.64 -2.81 -0.17
N CYS A 36 -11.91 -1.54 0.11
CA CYS A 36 -10.95 -0.56 0.62
C CYS A 36 -10.39 -0.99 1.98
N LYS A 37 -11.28 -1.33 2.93
CA LYS A 37 -10.90 -1.89 4.24
C LYS A 37 -10.05 -3.14 4.11
N ALA A 38 -10.47 -4.09 3.28
CA ALA A 38 -9.72 -5.33 3.06
C ALA A 38 -8.34 -5.05 2.48
N MET A 39 -8.23 -4.14 1.52
CA MET A 39 -6.95 -3.70 0.96
C MET A 39 -6.05 -3.07 2.02
N TYR A 40 -6.59 -2.17 2.85
CA TYR A 40 -5.84 -1.49 3.90
C TYR A 40 -5.26 -2.48 4.92
N GLN A 41 -6.09 -3.43 5.36
CA GLN A 41 -5.67 -4.48 6.30
C GLN A 41 -4.60 -5.39 5.70
N GLN A 42 -4.78 -5.83 4.46
CA GLN A 42 -3.78 -6.64 3.75
C GLN A 42 -2.48 -5.84 3.52
N TRP A 43 -2.57 -4.55 3.25
CA TRP A 43 -1.41 -3.68 3.13
C TRP A 43 -0.67 -3.54 4.47
N GLY A 44 -1.38 -3.49 5.60
CA GLY A 44 -0.79 -3.59 6.93
C GLY A 44 0.05 -4.86 7.10
N THR A 45 -0.39 -6.00 6.57
CA THR A 45 0.43 -7.23 6.53
C THR A 45 1.68 -7.06 5.67
N VAL A 46 1.57 -6.40 4.50
CA VAL A 46 2.73 -6.06 3.66
C VAL A 46 3.73 -5.19 4.41
N MET A 47 3.27 -4.18 5.16
CA MET A 47 4.13 -3.31 5.97
C MET A 47 4.92 -4.08 7.02
N ILE A 48 4.29 -5.03 7.72
CA ILE A 48 4.96 -5.87 8.73
C ILE A 48 6.09 -6.68 8.09
N VAL A 49 5.82 -7.35 6.97
CA VAL A 49 6.82 -8.21 6.32
C VAL A 49 7.94 -7.41 5.66
N LEU A 50 7.66 -6.19 5.18
CA LEU A 50 8.68 -5.27 4.69
C LEU A 50 9.63 -4.83 5.80
N LYS A 51 9.09 -4.39 6.94
CA LYS A 51 9.90 -3.99 8.10
C LYS A 51 10.76 -5.13 8.59
N ALA A 52 10.16 -6.29 8.81
CA ALA A 52 10.90 -7.47 9.23
C ALA A 52 12.04 -7.84 8.26
N ALA A 53 11.82 -7.66 6.95
CA ALA A 53 12.87 -7.88 5.95
C ALA A 53 13.96 -6.80 5.99
N PHE A 54 13.60 -5.53 6.17
CA PHE A 54 14.56 -4.43 6.24
C PHE A 54 15.38 -4.42 7.52
N ASP A 55 14.77 -4.78 8.65
CA ASP A 55 15.46 -4.98 9.93
C ASP A 55 16.45 -6.16 9.90
N SER A 56 16.26 -7.07 8.94
CA SER A 56 17.13 -8.24 8.73
C SER A 56 18.21 -8.05 7.68
N LEU A 57 18.32 -6.86 7.06
CA LEU A 57 19.36 -6.61 6.07
C LEU A 57 20.75 -6.73 6.70
N HIS A 58 21.66 -7.36 5.96
CA HIS A 58 23.05 -7.44 6.38
C HIS A 58 23.74 -6.07 6.24
N GLU A 59 24.69 -5.79 7.14
CA GLU A 59 25.53 -4.61 6.97
C GLU A 59 26.49 -4.82 5.79
N PRO A 60 26.60 -3.84 4.87
CA PRO A 60 27.45 -4.01 3.71
C PRO A 60 28.92 -3.98 4.10
N ALA A 61 29.72 -4.86 3.50
CA ALA A 61 31.18 -4.81 3.63
C ALA A 61 31.76 -3.59 2.86
N GLU A 62 32.97 -3.13 3.22
CA GLU A 62 33.62 -1.98 2.56
C GLU A 62 33.80 -2.14 1.04
N GLU A 63 33.83 -3.39 0.56
CA GLU A 63 34.07 -3.76 -0.84
C GLU A 63 32.79 -3.90 -1.65
N GLU A 64 31.62 -3.86 -1.01
CA GLU A 64 30.33 -3.98 -1.67
C GLU A 64 29.92 -2.69 -2.39
N LEU A 65 29.08 -2.84 -3.42
CA LEU A 65 28.69 -1.73 -4.30
C LEU A 65 27.86 -0.66 -3.58
N MET A 66 27.08 -1.06 -2.58
CA MET A 66 26.21 -0.16 -1.83
C MET A 66 26.80 0.13 -0.46
N SER A 67 26.99 1.41 -0.15
CA SER A 67 27.32 1.82 1.22
C SER A 67 26.10 1.67 2.13
N LYS A 68 26.33 1.61 3.45
CA LYS A 68 25.25 1.60 4.44
C LYS A 68 24.29 2.78 4.26
N GLU A 69 24.81 3.98 4.01
CA GLU A 69 24.02 5.18 3.76
C GLU A 69 23.11 5.02 2.53
N MET A 70 23.61 4.44 1.43
CA MET A 70 22.80 4.19 0.24
C MET A 70 21.69 3.17 0.50
N ILE A 71 21.96 2.15 1.32
CA ILE A 71 20.94 1.16 1.72
C ILE A 71 19.86 1.84 2.56
N ASP A 72 20.26 2.60 3.57
CA ASP A 72 19.35 3.29 4.48
C ASP A 72 18.43 4.27 3.72
N ASP A 73 18.99 5.05 2.77
CA ASP A 73 18.24 5.95 1.91
C ASP A 73 17.25 5.21 1.00
N HIS A 74 17.66 4.07 0.43
CA HIS A 74 16.80 3.27 -0.43
C HIS A 74 15.67 2.60 0.38
N VAL A 75 15.95 2.12 1.58
CA VAL A 75 14.93 1.61 2.52
C VAL A 75 13.94 2.73 2.87
N ALA A 76 14.42 3.93 3.20
CA ALA A 76 13.57 5.07 3.51
C ALA A 76 12.65 5.44 2.33
N MET A 77 13.17 5.40 1.10
CA MET A 77 12.38 5.63 -0.12
C MET A 77 11.25 4.60 -0.28
N ILE A 78 11.57 3.31 -0.10
CA ILE A 78 10.57 2.24 -0.24
C ILE A 78 9.51 2.34 0.86
N MET A 79 9.92 2.61 2.10
CA MET A 79 9.00 2.77 3.22
C MET A 79 8.10 4.00 3.02
N SER A 80 8.63 5.11 2.49
CA SER A 80 7.85 6.29 2.13
C SER A 80 6.76 5.96 1.09
N ASP A 81 7.12 5.26 0.01
CA ASP A 81 6.17 4.78 -1.01
C ASP A 81 5.09 3.86 -0.39
N ALA A 82 5.48 3.03 0.59
CA ALA A 82 4.57 2.12 1.27
C ALA A 82 3.59 2.85 2.21
N TYR A 83 4.03 3.91 2.89
CA TYR A 83 3.15 4.79 3.67
C TYR A 83 2.21 5.59 2.77
N GLU A 84 2.71 6.16 1.67
CA GLU A 84 1.87 6.88 0.71
C GLU A 84 0.75 5.97 0.21
N LEU A 85 1.07 4.72 -0.14
CA LEU A 85 0.08 3.75 -0.58
C LEU A 85 -1.03 3.55 0.46
N ALA A 86 -0.70 3.41 1.74
CA ALA A 86 -1.68 3.29 2.83
C ALA A 86 -2.60 4.52 2.92
N VAL A 87 -2.04 5.73 2.80
CA VAL A 87 -2.81 6.98 2.80
C VAL A 87 -3.75 7.04 1.59
N LYS A 88 -3.29 6.63 0.40
CA LYS A 88 -4.10 6.64 -0.83
C LYS A 88 -5.25 5.64 -0.79
N ILE A 89 -5.09 4.50 -0.10
CA ILE A 89 -6.21 3.59 0.17
C ILE A 89 -7.28 4.34 0.99
N LYS A 90 -6.93 4.85 2.17
CA LYS A 90 -7.90 5.56 3.04
C LYS A 90 -8.54 6.77 2.37
N GLY A 91 -7.74 7.57 1.65
CA GLY A 91 -8.21 8.78 0.97
C GLY A 91 -9.20 8.52 -0.18
N SER A 92 -9.36 7.26 -0.61
CA SER A 92 -10.29 6.91 -1.68
C SER A 92 -11.75 6.76 -1.23
N GLU A 93 -12.01 6.85 0.07
CA GLU A 93 -13.37 6.92 0.61
C GLU A 93 -14.08 8.23 0.26
N ALA A 94 -13.35 9.28 -0.18
CA ALA A 94 -13.89 10.59 -0.59
C ALA A 94 -14.86 10.57 -1.80
N GLY A 95 -15.24 9.40 -2.32
CA GLY A 95 -16.41 9.23 -3.19
C GLY A 95 -16.19 9.44 -4.69
N LEU A 96 -15.39 10.44 -5.09
CA LEU A 96 -15.25 10.82 -6.51
C LEU A 96 -14.49 9.79 -7.34
N TYR A 97 -15.01 9.48 -8.53
CA TYR A 97 -14.43 8.52 -9.47
C TYR A 97 -13.00 8.90 -9.87
N THR A 98 -12.77 10.17 -10.24
CA THR A 98 -11.47 10.67 -10.68
C THR A 98 -10.41 10.55 -9.59
N ILE A 99 -10.75 10.92 -8.34
CA ILE A 99 -9.88 10.78 -7.16
C ILE A 99 -9.54 9.30 -6.91
N ARG A 100 -10.54 8.41 -6.98
CA ARG A 100 -10.33 6.96 -6.82
C ARG A 100 -9.39 6.40 -7.90
N MET A 101 -9.54 6.84 -9.14
CA MET A 101 -8.67 6.45 -10.25
C MET A 101 -7.24 6.97 -10.10
N GLU A 102 -7.06 8.21 -9.67
CA GLU A 102 -5.75 8.79 -9.37
C GLU A 102 -5.04 8.02 -8.25
N ASN A 103 -5.75 7.78 -7.13
CA ASN A 103 -5.24 6.99 -6.02
C ASN A 103 -4.89 5.57 -6.48
N ALA A 104 -5.71 4.93 -7.32
CA ALA A 104 -5.43 3.62 -7.87
C ALA A 104 -4.15 3.58 -8.72
N ALA A 105 -3.86 4.64 -9.48
CA ALA A 105 -2.63 4.76 -10.25
C ALA A 105 -1.39 4.84 -9.34
N ILE A 106 -1.45 5.66 -8.28
CA ILE A 106 -0.37 5.80 -7.29
C ILE A 106 -0.15 4.49 -6.54
N ILE A 107 -1.23 3.87 -6.04
CA ILE A 107 -1.18 2.58 -5.35
C ILE A 107 -0.49 1.53 -6.22
N ARG A 108 -0.87 1.43 -7.51
CA ARG A 108 -0.26 0.48 -8.44
C ARG A 108 1.23 0.76 -8.65
N LYS A 109 1.62 2.03 -8.84
CA LYS A 109 3.03 2.42 -9.00
C LYS A 109 3.83 2.02 -7.77
N ASN A 110 3.37 2.39 -6.58
CA ASN A 110 4.13 2.17 -5.33
C ASN A 110 4.25 0.66 -5.04
N ALA A 111 3.16 -0.11 -5.17
CA ALA A 111 3.22 -1.57 -5.00
C ALA A 111 4.19 -2.25 -5.98
N GLN A 112 4.24 -1.80 -7.24
CA GLN A 112 5.18 -2.31 -8.24
C GLN A 112 6.62 -1.92 -7.92
N PHE A 113 6.87 -0.68 -7.50
CA PHE A 113 8.19 -0.22 -7.10
C PHE A 113 8.73 -1.04 -5.93
N ILE A 114 7.97 -1.16 -4.83
CA ILE A 114 8.32 -1.96 -3.65
C ILE A 114 8.68 -3.41 -4.04
N LYS A 115 7.87 -4.03 -4.91
CA LYS A 115 8.12 -5.40 -5.40
C LYS A 115 9.42 -5.53 -6.20
N ILE A 116 9.76 -4.52 -7.01
CA ILE A 116 10.99 -4.52 -7.80
C ILE A 116 12.20 -4.24 -6.89
N SER A 117 12.12 -3.25 -6.00
CA SER A 117 13.24 -2.86 -5.14
C SER A 117 13.64 -3.96 -4.17
N THR A 118 12.66 -4.68 -3.59
CA THR A 118 12.93 -5.86 -2.74
C THR A 118 13.55 -7.02 -3.53
N ASN A 119 13.24 -7.14 -4.82
CA ASN A 119 13.96 -8.05 -5.71
C ASN A 119 15.40 -7.60 -5.98
N GLY A 120 15.64 -6.29 -6.08
CA GLY A 120 16.99 -5.71 -6.18
C GLY A 120 17.86 -6.08 -4.99
N PHE A 121 17.40 -5.80 -3.77
CA PHE A 121 18.11 -6.17 -2.54
C PHE A 121 18.45 -7.67 -2.46
N MET A 122 17.56 -8.54 -2.93
CA MET A 122 17.85 -9.98 -2.98
C MET A 122 18.93 -10.33 -4.01
N LEU A 123 18.88 -9.72 -5.20
CA LEU A 123 19.90 -9.94 -6.24
C LEU A 123 21.28 -9.43 -5.83
N ASP A 124 21.31 -8.35 -5.05
CA ASP A 124 22.53 -7.76 -4.50
C ASP A 124 23.05 -8.51 -3.25
N GLY A 125 22.38 -9.59 -2.83
CA GLY A 125 22.78 -10.41 -1.68
C GLY A 125 22.44 -9.81 -0.30
N MET A 126 21.77 -8.67 -0.26
CA MET A 126 21.44 -7.95 0.98
C MET A 126 20.26 -8.56 1.73
N MET A 127 19.32 -9.16 0.99
CA MET A 127 18.08 -9.74 1.51
C MET A 127 17.98 -11.23 1.23
N GLU A 128 17.63 -12.01 2.25
CA GLU A 128 17.40 -13.45 2.10
C GLU A 128 16.24 -13.74 1.12
N PRO A 129 16.37 -14.77 0.26
CA PRO A 129 15.32 -15.14 -0.70
C PRO A 129 13.95 -15.38 -0.05
N GLN A 130 13.91 -15.91 1.17
CA GLN A 130 12.70 -16.19 1.93
C GLN A 130 11.93 -14.90 2.24
N HIS A 131 12.59 -13.83 2.68
CA HIS A 131 11.94 -12.54 2.94
C HIS A 131 11.29 -12.00 1.66
N ARG A 132 12.04 -12.00 0.55
CA ARG A 132 11.54 -11.58 -0.76
C ARG A 132 10.35 -12.41 -1.23
N LEU A 133 10.33 -13.72 -0.99
CA LEU A 133 9.20 -14.59 -1.32
C LEU A 133 7.95 -14.22 -0.54
N VAL A 134 8.07 -14.03 0.78
CA VAL A 134 6.95 -13.63 1.64
C VAL A 134 6.39 -12.28 1.21
N ILE A 135 7.25 -11.27 0.98
CA ILE A 135 6.83 -9.94 0.51
C ILE A 135 6.06 -10.06 -0.81
N ARG A 136 6.59 -10.82 -1.78
CA ARG A 136 5.93 -11.02 -3.07
C ARG A 136 4.54 -11.63 -2.89
N ASP A 137 4.41 -12.64 -2.05
CA ASP A 137 3.17 -13.38 -1.87
C ASP A 137 2.10 -12.49 -1.20
N GLU A 138 2.48 -11.66 -0.21
CA GLU A 138 1.57 -10.68 0.39
C GLU A 138 1.16 -9.56 -0.58
N ILE A 139 2.09 -9.08 -1.44
CA ILE A 139 1.77 -8.12 -2.50
C ILE A 139 0.84 -8.75 -3.56
N ASP A 140 1.00 -10.04 -3.87
CA ASP A 140 0.14 -10.72 -4.84
C ASP A 140 -1.29 -10.93 -4.29
N LYS A 141 -1.45 -11.18 -2.98
CA LYS A 141 -2.76 -11.15 -2.29
C LYS A 141 -3.38 -9.75 -2.33
N PHE A 142 -2.60 -8.73 -1.97
CA PHE A 142 -3.01 -7.33 -2.05
C PHE A 142 -3.49 -6.95 -3.46
N ARG A 143 -2.75 -7.36 -4.50
CA ARG A 143 -3.13 -7.14 -5.91
C ARG A 143 -4.46 -7.81 -6.27
N GLY A 144 -4.81 -8.93 -5.65
CA GLY A 144 -6.12 -9.56 -5.79
C GLY A 144 -7.25 -8.64 -5.30
N LEU A 145 -7.08 -8.08 -4.10
CA LEU A 145 -8.03 -7.14 -3.50
C LEU A 145 -8.11 -5.82 -4.28
N PHE A 146 -6.96 -5.30 -4.75
CA PHE A 146 -6.88 -4.12 -5.60
C PHE A 146 -7.77 -4.24 -6.85
N LYS A 147 -7.78 -5.41 -7.50
CA LYS A 147 -8.64 -5.63 -8.68
C LYS A 147 -10.12 -5.58 -8.33
N ILE A 148 -10.51 -6.13 -7.19
CA ILE A 148 -11.90 -6.11 -6.71
C ILE A 148 -12.34 -4.67 -6.42
N TRP A 149 -11.46 -3.91 -5.76
CA TRP A 149 -11.70 -2.50 -5.43
C TRP A 149 -11.83 -1.62 -6.67
N VAL A 150 -10.90 -1.69 -7.63
CA VAL A 150 -11.03 -0.92 -8.89
C VAL A 150 -12.29 -1.31 -9.66
N ALA A 151 -12.68 -2.59 -9.64
CA ALA A 151 -13.89 -3.05 -10.30
C ALA A 151 -15.19 -2.55 -9.64
N SER A 152 -15.15 -2.03 -8.41
CA SER A 152 -16.32 -1.47 -7.73
C SER A 152 -16.55 0.01 -8.07
N PHE A 153 -15.60 0.67 -8.74
CA PHE A 153 -15.72 2.09 -9.08
C PHE A 153 -16.86 2.33 -10.06
N LYS A 154 -17.67 3.35 -9.75
CA LYS A 154 -18.72 3.85 -10.63
C LYS A 154 -18.32 5.23 -11.09
N LYS A 155 -18.34 5.43 -12.41
CA LYS A 155 -18.12 6.75 -13.00
C LYS A 155 -19.26 7.69 -12.58
N ASP A 156 -18.90 8.88 -12.13
CA ASP A 156 -19.82 9.96 -11.80
C ASP A 156 -19.89 10.98 -12.97
N GLU A 157 -20.56 12.10 -12.76
CA GLU A 157 -20.71 13.17 -13.76
C GLU A 157 -19.49 14.11 -13.83
N PHE A 158 -18.51 13.95 -12.93
CA PHE A 158 -17.34 14.83 -12.88
C PHE A 158 -16.28 14.34 -13.88
N GLU A 159 -15.77 15.28 -14.68
CA GLU A 159 -14.72 14.99 -15.66
C GLU A 159 -13.34 15.11 -15.03
N ASP A 160 -12.39 14.31 -15.52
CA ASP A 160 -10.98 14.50 -15.22
C ASP A 160 -10.42 15.63 -16.08
N GLU A 161 -10.08 16.75 -15.44
CA GLU A 161 -9.52 17.94 -16.10
C GLU A 161 -8.18 17.68 -16.79
N TRP A 162 -7.46 16.62 -16.39
CA TRP A 162 -6.17 16.23 -16.98
C TRP A 162 -6.32 15.26 -18.16
N GLY A 163 -7.53 14.71 -18.39
CA GLY A 163 -7.84 13.82 -19.50
C GLY A 163 -7.17 12.43 -19.42
N LEU A 164 -6.78 11.98 -18.23
CA LEU A 164 -6.16 10.67 -17.99
C LEU A 164 -7.20 9.59 -17.69
N PHE A 165 -8.32 9.96 -17.06
CA PHE A 165 -9.37 9.04 -16.61
C PHE A 165 -10.71 9.35 -17.28
N VAL A 166 -10.85 8.86 -18.52
CA VAL A 166 -12.08 8.96 -19.34
C VAL A 166 -13.06 7.81 -19.13
#